data_AF-A0A2T5GZ81-F1
#
_entry.id   AF-A0A2T5GZ81-F1
#
_cell.length_a   1.000
_cell.length_b   1.000
_cell.length_c   1.000
_cell.angle_alpha   90.00
_cell.angle_beta   90.00
_cell.angle_gamma   90.00
#
_symmetry.space_group_name_H-M   'P 1'
#
loop_
_entity.id
_entity.type
_entity.pdbx_description
1 polymer ?
#
loop_
_entity_poly.entity_id
_entity_poly.type
_entity_poly.pdbx_seq_one_letter_code
_entity_poly.pdbx_strand_id
1 'polypeptide(L)'
;MTNSFLNKVSAERRVLSVVNAKTSGSRQLTGLSLAAIDLWRRKVGSEITADVATPLIALADLCQLLSDRSHETFQSIDISLSEKIESHMSNLRAAIERMP
;
A
#
# COMPACT_ATOMS: atom_id res chain seq x y z
N MET A 1 -11.67 -14.46 -16.68
CA MET A 1 -10.30 -13.94 -16.46
C MET A 1 -10.34 -12.45 -16.67
N THR A 2 -10.46 -11.67 -15.61
CA THR A 2 -10.51 -10.21 -15.70
C THR A 2 -9.07 -9.72 -15.77
N ASN A 3 -8.66 -9.22 -16.95
CA ASN A 3 -7.41 -8.48 -17.09
C ASN A 3 -7.49 -7.22 -16.23
N SER A 4 -7.18 -7.35 -14.93
CA SER A 4 -6.96 -6.20 -14.08
C SER A 4 -5.63 -5.60 -14.50
N PHE A 5 -5.69 -4.59 -15.36
CA PHE A 5 -4.61 -3.62 -15.47
C PHE A 5 -4.45 -3.00 -14.08
N LEU A 6 -3.56 -3.57 -13.28
CA LEU A 6 -3.22 -3.05 -11.95
C LEU A 6 -2.39 -1.79 -12.17
N ASN A 7 -3.07 -0.70 -12.48
CA ASN A 7 -2.42 0.60 -12.58
C ASN A 7 -2.02 1.05 -11.17
N LYS A 8 -0.90 1.77 -11.07
CA LYS A 8 -0.36 2.30 -9.80
C LYS A 8 -1.43 2.98 -8.94
N VAL A 9 -2.27 3.80 -9.57
CA VAL A 9 -3.30 4.60 -8.88
C VAL A 9 -4.36 3.71 -8.22
N SER A 10 -4.79 2.64 -8.90
CA SER A 10 -5.73 1.66 -8.37
C SER A 10 -5.13 0.88 -7.21
N ALA A 11 -3.86 0.46 -7.33
CA ALA A 11 -3.15 -0.21 -6.24
C ALA A 11 -3.02 0.72 -5.03
N GLU A 12 -2.56 1.95 -5.23
CA GLU A 12 -2.41 2.96 -4.18
C GLU A 12 -3.73 3.26 -3.47
N ARG A 13 -4.81 3.52 -4.21
CA ARG A 13 -6.15 3.74 -3.63
C ARG A 13 -6.61 2.57 -2.79
N ARG A 14 -6.33 1.33 -3.21
CA ARG A 14 -6.71 0.12 -2.46
C ARG A 14 -5.93 0.02 -1.14
N VAL A 15 -4.64 0.34 -1.14
CA VAL A 15 -3.83 0.38 0.10
C VAL A 15 -4.38 1.46 1.04
N LEU A 16 -4.57 2.69 0.54
CA LEU A 16 -5.08 3.81 1.33
C LEU A 16 -6.45 3.46 1.94
N SER A 17 -7.34 2.82 1.17
CA SER A 17 -8.65 2.39 1.66
C SER A 17 -8.56 1.38 2.81
N VAL A 18 -7.57 0.48 2.80
CA VAL A 18 -7.39 -0.49 3.89
C VAL A 18 -6.89 0.19 5.16
N VAL A 19 -5.85 1.03 5.04
CA VAL A 19 -5.31 1.76 6.20
C VAL A 19 -6.36 2.71 6.79
N ASN A 20 -7.03 3.47 5.92
CA ASN A 20 -8.01 4.47 6.32
C ASN A 20 -9.34 3.88 6.81
N ALA A 21 -9.53 2.57 6.76
CA ALA A 21 -10.66 1.92 7.41
C ALA A 21 -10.57 1.98 8.94
N LYS A 22 -9.35 2.07 9.50
CA LYS A 22 -9.09 2.15 10.95
C LYS A 22 -8.64 3.53 11.42
N THR A 23 -8.34 4.44 10.50
CA THR A 23 -7.91 5.80 10.83
C THR A 23 -8.86 6.85 10.25
N SER A 24 -9.19 7.88 11.01
CA SER A 24 -10.11 8.94 10.60
C SER A 24 -9.50 10.34 10.76
N GLY A 25 -10.02 11.29 9.98
CA GLY A 25 -9.62 12.70 10.03
C GLY A 25 -8.11 12.90 9.80
N SER A 26 -7.46 13.63 10.71
CA SER A 26 -6.03 13.96 10.61
C SER A 26 -5.10 12.74 10.65
N ARG A 27 -5.60 11.58 11.13
CA ARG A 27 -4.86 10.31 11.20
C ARG A 27 -4.91 9.50 9.92
N GLN A 28 -5.60 9.97 8.88
CA GLN A 28 -5.63 9.27 7.60
C GLN A 28 -4.28 9.33 6.89
N LEU A 29 -3.93 8.22 6.24
CA LEU A 29 -2.84 8.15 5.31
C LEU A 29 -3.26 8.82 4.00
N THR A 30 -2.50 9.82 3.57
CA THR A 30 -2.84 10.68 2.41
C THR A 30 -2.10 10.29 1.13
N GLY A 31 -1.17 9.34 1.20
CA GLY A 31 -0.39 8.86 0.06
C GLY A 31 0.58 7.75 0.46
N LEU A 32 1.14 7.05 -0.52
CA LEU A 32 2.09 5.94 -0.28
C LEU A 32 3.57 6.33 -0.39
N SER A 33 3.92 7.61 -0.48
CA SER A 33 5.33 8.00 -0.41
C SER A 33 5.89 7.75 0.99
N LEU A 34 7.20 7.46 1.09
CA LEU A 34 7.89 7.31 2.38
C LEU A 34 7.62 8.50 3.31
N ALA A 35 7.64 9.73 2.77
CA ALA A 35 7.34 10.94 3.52
C ALA A 35 5.90 10.97 4.07
N ALA A 36 4.91 10.51 3.29
CA ALA A 36 3.52 10.43 3.73
C ALA A 36 3.33 9.35 4.80
N ILE A 37 3.99 8.21 4.65
CA ILE A 37 4.00 7.12 5.62
C ILE A 37 4.62 7.59 6.94
N ASP A 38 5.78 8.23 6.90
CA ASP A 38 6.45 8.75 8.11
C ASP A 38 5.60 9.80 8.82
N LEU A 39 4.99 10.73 8.07
CA LEU A 39 4.09 11.71 8.64
C LEU A 39 2.87 11.04 9.30
N TRP A 40 2.29 10.05 8.65
CA TRP A 40 1.17 9.27 9.19
C TRP A 40 1.55 8.54 10.48
N ARG A 41 2.70 7.85 10.51
CA ARG A 41 3.22 7.17 11.71
C ARG A 41 3.39 8.14 12.87
N ARG A 42 3.87 9.36 12.62
CA ARG A 42 3.99 10.40 13.67
C ARG A 42 2.64 10.86 14.20
N LYS A 43 1.61 10.92 13.36
CA LYS A 43 0.26 11.36 13.75
C LYS A 43 -0.54 10.28 14.49
N VAL A 44 -0.35 9.01 14.12
CA VAL A 44 -1.04 7.86 14.75
C VAL A 44 -0.28 7.38 15.98
N GLY A 45 1.05 7.39 15.93
CA GLY A 45 1.95 6.86 16.96
C GLY A 45 2.83 5.74 16.40
N SER A 46 4.15 5.84 16.60
CA SER A 46 5.12 4.89 16.05
C SER A 46 4.94 3.46 16.59
N GLU A 47 4.55 3.32 17.87
CA GLU A 47 4.28 2.02 18.50
C GLU A 47 3.02 1.36 17.89
N ILE A 48 1.95 2.14 17.73
CA ILE A 48 0.67 1.70 17.15
C ILE A 48 0.86 1.24 15.69
N THR A 49 1.78 1.88 14.98
CA THR A 49 2.00 1.65 13.55
C THR A 49 3.19 0.74 13.25
N ALA A 50 3.88 0.20 14.26
CA ALA A 50 5.10 -0.58 14.09
C ALA A 50 4.89 -1.80 13.17
N ASP A 51 3.82 -2.56 13.42
CA ASP A 51 3.47 -3.76 12.64
C ASP A 51 2.92 -3.43 11.23
N VAL A 52 2.44 -2.20 11.04
CA VAL A 52 1.82 -1.73 9.79
C VAL A 52 2.87 -1.08 8.86
N ALA A 53 3.89 -0.45 9.42
CA ALA A 53 4.85 0.35 8.67
C ALA A 53 5.63 -0.49 7.65
N THR A 54 6.17 -1.65 8.05
CA THR A 54 6.94 -2.52 7.16
C THR A 54 6.13 -3.01 5.95
N PRO A 55 4.92 -3.60 6.09
CA PRO A 55 4.14 -4.01 4.93
C PRO A 55 3.67 -2.82 4.08
N LEU A 56 3.44 -1.66 4.68
CA LEU A 56 3.04 -0.44 3.96
C LEU A 56 4.18 0.10 3.08
N ILE A 57 5.42 0.11 3.58
CA ILE A 57 6.61 0.50 2.81
C ILE A 57 6.85 -0.48 1.66
N ALA A 58 6.75 -1.78 1.91
CA ALA A 58 6.90 -2.79 0.86
C ALA A 58 5.85 -2.60 -0.27
N LEU A 59 4.60 -2.26 0.09
CA LEU A 59 3.56 -1.95 -0.91
C LEU A 59 3.84 -0.64 -1.66
N ALA A 60 4.40 0.37 -1.00
CA ALA A 60 4.81 1.61 -1.66
C ALA A 60 5.88 1.36 -2.73
N ASP A 61 6.90 0.57 -2.41
CA ASP A 61 7.97 0.20 -3.34
C ASP A 61 7.41 -0.59 -4.53
N LEU A 62 6.52 -1.56 -4.28
CA LEU A 62 5.85 -2.33 -5.33
C LEU A 62 4.97 -1.44 -6.24
N CYS A 63 4.26 -0.47 -5.66
CA CYS A 63 3.47 0.50 -6.43
C CYS A 63 4.37 1.42 -7.27
N GLN A 64 5.56 1.75 -6.79
CA GLN A 64 6.52 2.53 -7.57
C GLN A 64 7.08 1.71 -8.75
N LEU A 65 7.39 0.42 -8.55
CA LEU A 65 7.79 -0.48 -9.64
C LEU A 65 6.71 -0.61 -10.75
N LEU A 66 5.42 -0.57 -10.38
CA LEU A 66 4.33 -0.49 -11.36
C LEU A 66 4.33 0.82 -12.15
N SER A 67 4.70 1.93 -11.50
CA SER A 67 4.86 3.23 -12.14
C SER A 67 5.95 3.21 -13.20
N ASP A 68 7.10 2.62 -12.87
CA ASP A 68 8.27 2.62 -13.75
C ASP A 68 8.04 1.69 -14.94
N ARG A 69 7.44 0.51 -14.72
CA ARG A 69 7.06 -0.41 -15.81
C ARG A 69 5.98 0.13 -16.73
N SER A 70 5.01 0.88 -16.21
CA SER A 70 3.92 1.47 -17.02
C SER A 70 4.42 2.51 -18.02
N HIS A 71 5.60 3.10 -17.80
CA HIS A 71 6.21 4.05 -18.74
C HIS A 71 7.08 3.39 -19.81
N GLU A 72 7.56 2.16 -19.58
CA GLU A 72 8.52 1.50 -20.48
C GLU A 72 7.90 0.42 -21.38
N THR A 73 6.81 -0.24 -20.98
CA THR A 73 6.17 -1.24 -21.86
C THR A 73 4.78 -1.62 -21.35
N PHE A 74 3.79 -1.66 -22.26
CA PHE A 74 2.46 -2.24 -22.05
C PHE A 74 2.50 -3.78 -21.87
N GLN A 75 3.53 -4.31 -21.21
CA GLN A 75 3.62 -5.73 -20.90
C GLN A 75 2.69 -6.06 -19.73
N SER A 76 1.92 -7.12 -19.92
CA SER A 76 1.10 -7.78 -18.91
C SER A 76 1.90 -7.86 -17.60
N ILE A 77 1.29 -7.41 -16.50
CA ILE A 77 1.91 -7.50 -15.18
C ILE A 77 2.33 -8.95 -14.95
N ASP A 78 3.61 -9.15 -14.68
CA ASP A 78 4.17 -10.44 -14.31
C ASP A 78 3.30 -11.01 -13.17
N ILE A 79 2.74 -12.20 -13.37
CA ILE A 79 1.84 -12.85 -12.42
C ILE A 79 2.51 -12.90 -11.03
N SER A 80 3.84 -13.05 -10.98
CA SER A 80 4.62 -13.00 -9.75
C SER A 80 4.51 -11.67 -8.99
N LEU A 81 4.44 -10.53 -9.70
CA LEU A 81 4.28 -9.22 -9.07
C LEU A 81 2.87 -9.03 -8.51
N SER A 82 1.85 -9.49 -9.24
CA SER A 82 0.47 -9.44 -8.77
C SER A 82 0.28 -10.30 -7.51
N GLU A 83 0.83 -11.51 -7.48
CA GLU A 83 0.79 -12.40 -6.30
C GLU A 83 1.51 -11.78 -5.09
N LYS A 84 2.67 -11.14 -5.32
CA LYS A 84 3.39 -10.41 -4.26
C LYS A 84 2.55 -9.27 -3.69
N ILE A 85 1.92 -8.45 -4.55
CA ILE A 85 1.06 -7.36 -4.09
C ILE A 85 -0.11 -7.89 -3.26
N GLU A 86 -0.79 -8.95 -3.70
CA GLU A 86 -1.88 -9.55 -2.93
C GLU A 86 -1.40 -10.15 -1.60
N SER A 87 -0.22 -10.79 -1.57
CA SER A 87 0.39 -11.28 -0.34
C SER A 87 0.68 -10.16 0.65
N HIS A 88 1.32 -9.06 0.20
CA HIS A 88 1.59 -7.90 1.04
C HIS A 88 0.31 -7.18 1.48
N MET A 89 -0.72 -7.13 0.63
CA MET A 89 -2.04 -6.61 0.98
C MET A 89 -2.73 -7.44 2.06
N SER A 90 -2.58 -8.76 2.03
CA SER A 90 -3.09 -9.65 3.08
C SER A 90 -2.40 -9.37 4.41
N ASN A 91 -1.07 -9.28 4.40
CA ASN A 91 -0.28 -8.94 5.59
C ASN A 91 -0.65 -7.56 6.16
N LEU A 92 -0.85 -6.57 5.29
CA LEU A 92 -1.28 -5.24 5.69
C LEU A 92 -2.66 -5.27 6.37
N ARG A 93 -3.64 -6.00 5.81
CA ARG A 93 -4.97 -6.15 6.41
C ARG A 93 -4.88 -6.76 7.80
N ALA A 94 -4.14 -7.85 7.95
CA ALA A 94 -3.94 -8.50 9.25
C ALA A 94 -3.23 -7.60 10.26
N ALA A 95 -2.30 -6.74 9.82
CA ALA A 95 -1.65 -5.76 10.70
C ALA A 95 -2.61 -4.63 11.12
N ILE A 96 -3.38 -4.09 10.17
CA ILE A 96 -4.38 -3.04 10.42
C ILE A 96 -5.51 -3.52 11.34
N GLU A 97 -5.93 -4.78 11.23
CA GLU A 97 -6.94 -5.36 12.13
C GLU A 97 -6.46 -5.47 13.58
N ARG A 98 -5.15 -5.67 13.78
CA ARG A 98 -4.50 -5.72 15.10
C ARG A 98 -4.16 -4.33 15.66
N MET A 99 -4.31 -3.28 14.86
CA MET A 99 -4.08 -1.91 15.30
C MET A 99 -5.17 -1.49 16.32
N PRO A 100 -4.77 -0.95 17.49
CA PRO A 100 -5.70 -0.55 18.56
C PRO A 100 -6.62 0.61 18.18
#